data_AF-A0A2M7IB78-F1
#
_entry.id   AF-A0A2M7IB78-F1
#
_cell.length_a   1.000
_cell.length_b   1.000
_cell.length_c   1.000
_cell.angle_alpha   90.00
_cell.angle_beta   90.00
_cell.angle_gamma   90.00
#
_symmetry.space_group_name_H-M   'P 1'
#
loop_
_entity.id
_entity.type
_entity.pdbx_description
1 polymer ?
#
loop_
_entity_poly.entity_id
_entity_poly.type
_entity_poly.pdbx_seq_one_letter_code
_entity_poly.pdbx_strand_id
1 'polypeptide(L)'
;EYLRWEAERPGKHEFVAGEVFAMGSATRRHVTVSLNLAAALDDALADTPYRAYMAGMKVEAAKDAAYFYPDVLVTCDPDRKAVELSRRGEDGLWVLLDIAADTPLEMASIGATAAWERLFRNVD
;
A
#
# COMPACT_ATOMS: atom_id res chain seq x y z
N GLU A 1 12.79 1.25 13.18
CA GLU A 1 12.32 2.11 14.30
C GLU A 1 11.13 2.96 13.90
N TYR A 2 11.24 3.74 12.81
CA TYR A 2 10.15 4.54 12.23
C TYR A 2 8.82 3.78 12.03
N LEU A 3 8.83 2.61 11.38
CA LEU A 3 7.59 1.87 11.09
C LEU A 3 6.79 1.48 12.34
N ARG A 4 7.49 1.12 13.43
CA ARG A 4 6.84 0.83 14.72
C ARG A 4 6.30 2.10 15.37
N TRP A 5 7.06 3.19 15.31
CA TRP A 5 6.65 4.50 15.82
C TRP A 5 5.40 5.04 15.12
N GLU A 6 5.30 4.85 13.80
CA GLU A 6 4.16 5.33 13.01
C GLU A 6 2.90 4.51 13.24
N ALA A 7 3.02 3.17 13.37
CA ALA A 7 1.87 2.27 13.59
C ALA A 7 1.08 2.58 14.88
N GLU A 8 1.72 3.24 15.86
CA GLU A 8 1.11 3.62 17.14
C GLU A 8 0.42 4.99 17.11
N ARG A 9 0.43 5.70 15.96
CA ARG A 9 -0.01 7.10 15.85
C ARG A 9 -1.13 7.26 14.81
N PRO A 10 -2.05 8.21 15.03
CA PRO A 10 -3.07 8.52 14.04
C PRO A 10 -2.45 9.26 12.85
N GLY A 11 -2.94 8.94 11.64
CA GLY A 11 -2.53 9.60 10.41
C GLY A 11 -1.29 8.98 9.75
N LYS A 12 -0.97 9.47 8.55
CA LYS A 12 0.20 9.03 7.78
C LYS A 12 1.35 10.01 7.98
N HIS A 13 2.55 9.49 8.03
CA HIS A 13 3.77 10.28 8.14
C HIS A 13 4.75 9.88 7.04
N GLU A 14 5.62 10.79 6.67
CA GLU A 14 6.78 10.50 5.82
C GLU A 14 8.05 10.60 6.65
N PHE A 15 9.05 9.84 6.27
CA PHE A 15 10.35 9.82 6.92
C PHE A 15 11.44 10.07 5.90
N VAL A 16 12.36 10.99 6.19
CA VAL A 16 13.51 11.28 5.32
C VAL A 16 14.72 11.55 6.20
N ALA A 17 15.76 10.72 6.07
CA ALA A 17 17.08 10.95 6.67
C ALA A 17 17.06 11.27 8.20
N GLY A 18 16.15 10.65 8.96
CA GLY A 18 16.02 10.87 10.40
C GLY A 18 14.90 11.83 10.81
N GLU A 19 14.30 12.54 9.86
CA GLU A 19 13.22 13.50 10.10
C GLU A 19 11.86 12.92 9.75
N VAL A 20 10.82 13.32 10.50
CA VAL A 20 9.44 12.85 10.32
C VAL A 20 8.54 14.01 9.96
N PHE A 21 7.72 13.83 8.93
CA PHE A 21 6.78 14.81 8.40
C PHE A 21 5.36 14.26 8.48
N ALA A 22 4.43 14.99 9.08
CA ALA A 22 3.02 14.59 9.05
C ALA A 22 2.41 14.86 7.67
N MET A 23 1.70 13.89 7.12
CA MET A 23 0.91 14.13 5.91
C MET A 23 -0.34 14.93 6.24
N GLY A 24 -0.58 15.98 5.47
CA GLY A 24 -1.87 16.68 5.48
C GLY A 24 -2.98 15.86 4.84
N SER A 25 -4.22 16.23 5.11
CA SER A 25 -5.37 15.68 4.39
C SER A 25 -5.35 16.11 2.92
N ALA A 26 -5.77 15.21 2.03
CA ALA A 26 -5.90 15.49 0.61
C ALA A 26 -7.09 16.42 0.31
N THR A 27 -6.92 17.35 -0.62
CA THR A 27 -8.01 18.21 -1.12
C THR A 27 -8.73 17.55 -2.29
N ARG A 28 -9.98 17.95 -2.58
CA ARG A 28 -10.70 17.45 -3.78
C ARG A 28 -9.88 17.61 -5.06
N ARG A 29 -9.23 18.78 -5.24
CA ARG A 29 -8.38 19.05 -6.41
C ARG A 29 -7.20 18.09 -6.48
N HIS A 30 -6.53 17.87 -5.36
CA HIS A 30 -5.40 16.95 -5.24
C HIS A 30 -5.81 15.53 -5.65
N VAL A 31 -6.88 14.99 -5.05
CA VAL A 31 -7.38 13.64 -5.38
C VAL A 31 -7.77 13.51 -6.85
N THR A 32 -8.45 14.51 -7.42
CA THR A 32 -8.83 14.49 -8.84
C THR A 32 -7.61 14.47 -9.76
N VAL A 33 -6.58 15.26 -9.47
CA VAL A 33 -5.36 15.30 -10.29
C VAL A 33 -4.60 13.97 -10.20
N SER A 34 -4.44 13.41 -9.00
CA SER A 34 -3.76 12.13 -8.81
C SER A 34 -4.47 10.99 -9.53
N LEU A 35 -5.81 10.96 -9.50
CA LEU A 35 -6.61 9.98 -10.23
C LEU A 35 -6.44 10.11 -11.75
N ASN A 36 -6.52 11.33 -12.29
CA ASN A 36 -6.34 11.55 -13.73
C ASN A 36 -4.93 11.16 -14.20
N LEU A 37 -3.91 11.43 -13.37
CA LEU A 37 -2.54 11.03 -13.66
C LEU A 37 -2.41 9.50 -13.65
N ALA A 38 -2.97 8.83 -12.65
CA ALA A 38 -2.93 7.37 -12.57
C ALA A 38 -3.62 6.72 -13.78
N ALA A 39 -4.79 7.22 -14.21
CA ALA A 39 -5.49 6.73 -15.39
C ALA A 39 -4.68 6.94 -16.68
N ALA A 40 -4.09 8.13 -16.86
CA ALA A 40 -3.26 8.41 -18.03
C ALA A 40 -2.00 7.53 -18.09
N LEU A 41 -1.41 7.21 -16.93
CA LEU A 41 -0.29 6.29 -16.84
C LEU A 41 -0.72 4.85 -17.11
N ASP A 42 -1.85 4.41 -16.58
CA ASP A 42 -2.40 3.08 -16.84
C ASP A 42 -2.63 2.85 -18.35
N ASP A 43 -3.28 3.81 -19.01
CA ASP A 43 -3.49 3.80 -20.47
C ASP A 43 -2.15 3.73 -21.23
N ALA A 44 -1.15 4.53 -20.83
CA ALA A 44 0.15 4.59 -21.50
C ALA A 44 1.02 3.33 -21.27
N LEU A 45 0.74 2.57 -20.22
CA LEU A 45 1.54 1.42 -19.79
C LEU A 45 0.89 0.06 -20.10
N ALA A 46 -0.30 0.04 -20.72
CA ALA A 46 -1.12 -1.16 -20.94
C ALA A 46 -0.37 -2.36 -21.55
N ASP A 47 0.56 -2.11 -22.49
CA ASP A 47 1.34 -3.15 -23.18
C ASP A 47 2.79 -3.26 -22.65
N THR A 48 3.03 -2.78 -21.44
CA THR A 48 4.35 -2.75 -20.81
C THR A 48 4.36 -3.60 -19.53
N PRO A 49 5.55 -3.99 -19.01
CA PRO A 49 5.64 -4.66 -17.71
C PRO A 49 5.43 -3.71 -16.52
N TYR A 50 5.19 -2.42 -16.75
CA TYR A 50 4.97 -1.45 -15.67
C TYR A 50 3.50 -1.41 -15.26
N ARG A 51 3.26 -1.08 -13.99
CA ARG A 51 1.94 -0.85 -13.41
C ARG A 51 1.94 0.44 -12.61
N ALA A 52 0.87 1.22 -12.77
CA ALA A 52 0.61 2.41 -11.97
C ALA A 52 -0.27 2.04 -10.77
N TYR A 53 0.13 2.50 -9.60
CA TYR A 53 -0.61 2.39 -8.35
C TYR A 53 -0.95 3.77 -7.84
N MET A 54 -2.14 3.93 -7.30
CA MET A 54 -2.57 5.14 -6.59
C MET A 54 -3.23 4.74 -5.26
N ALA A 55 -3.51 5.73 -4.41
CA ALA A 55 -4.17 5.58 -3.10
C ALA A 55 -3.26 5.28 -1.90
N GLY A 56 -2.14 6.00 -1.79
CA GLY A 56 -1.45 6.19 -0.51
C GLY A 56 -0.83 4.92 0.07
N MET A 57 -0.22 4.12 -0.80
CA MET A 57 0.68 3.03 -0.43
C MET A 57 1.96 3.60 0.18
N LYS A 58 2.51 2.94 1.22
CA LYS A 58 3.82 3.32 1.78
C LYS A 58 4.94 2.71 0.96
N VAL A 59 5.91 3.52 0.58
CA VAL A 59 7.08 3.11 -0.21
C VAL A 59 8.35 3.36 0.58
N GLU A 60 9.22 2.36 0.67
CA GLU A 60 10.56 2.50 1.22
C GLU A 60 11.56 2.83 0.10
N ALA A 61 12.19 4.01 0.20
CA ALA A 61 13.37 4.35 -0.59
C ALA A 61 14.61 4.05 0.26
N ALA A 62 14.99 2.78 0.34
CA ALA A 62 16.01 2.30 1.28
C ALA A 62 17.38 2.99 1.12
N LYS A 63 17.77 3.32 -0.13
CA LYS A 63 19.03 4.02 -0.41
C LYS A 63 19.09 5.43 0.17
N ASP A 64 17.92 6.06 0.31
CA ASP A 64 17.78 7.43 0.80
C ASP A 64 17.36 7.47 2.27
N ALA A 65 17.30 6.31 2.93
CA ALA A 65 16.79 6.15 4.29
C ALA A 65 15.44 6.86 4.47
N ALA A 66 14.49 6.56 3.58
CA ALA A 66 13.23 7.28 3.52
C ALA A 66 12.00 6.37 3.33
N TYR A 67 10.87 6.80 3.89
CA TYR A 67 9.55 6.22 3.69
C TYR A 67 8.57 7.29 3.23
N PHE A 68 7.87 7.04 2.13
CA PHE A 68 6.97 8.00 1.49
C PHE A 68 5.59 7.42 1.25
N TYR A 69 4.62 8.31 1.04
CA TYR A 69 3.29 7.98 0.60
C TYR A 69 2.99 8.73 -0.70
N PRO A 70 3.54 8.27 -1.84
CA PRO A 70 3.34 8.95 -3.10
C PRO A 70 1.86 8.95 -3.50
N ASP A 71 1.47 10.01 -4.20
CA ASP A 71 0.14 10.12 -4.78
C ASP A 71 -0.10 9.09 -5.90
N VAL A 72 0.93 8.86 -6.71
CA VAL A 72 0.99 7.85 -7.76
C VAL A 72 2.38 7.23 -7.79
N LEU A 73 2.46 5.90 -7.89
CA LEU A 73 3.69 5.12 -8.00
C LEU A 73 3.63 4.30 -9.29
N VAL A 74 4.74 4.21 -10.02
CA VAL A 74 4.89 3.27 -11.14
C VAL A 74 6.03 2.32 -10.83
N THR A 75 5.80 1.02 -11.00
CA THR A 75 6.84 0.00 -10.85
C THR A 75 6.72 -1.06 -11.96
N CYS A 76 7.84 -1.63 -12.37
CA CYS A 76 7.90 -2.82 -13.23
C CYS A 76 8.26 -4.08 -12.44
N ASP A 77 8.17 -4.05 -11.11
CA ASP A 77 8.38 -5.23 -10.28
C ASP A 77 7.13 -6.12 -10.34
N PRO A 78 7.17 -7.25 -11.09
CA PRO A 78 6.01 -8.12 -11.26
C PRO A 78 5.69 -8.94 -10.00
N ASP A 79 6.56 -8.92 -8.97
CA ASP A 79 6.54 -9.92 -7.90
C ASP A 79 5.94 -9.44 -6.59
N ARG A 80 5.54 -8.17 -6.45
CA ARG A 80 4.90 -7.71 -5.21
C ARG A 80 3.41 -8.03 -5.16
N LYS A 81 3.08 -9.32 -5.19
CA LYS A 81 1.76 -9.82 -4.78
C LYS A 81 1.68 -9.71 -3.25
N ALA A 82 0.81 -8.84 -2.77
CA ALA A 82 0.55 -8.64 -1.34
C ALA A 82 -0.96 -8.58 -1.11
N VAL A 83 -1.42 -9.13 0.00
CA VAL A 83 -2.81 -8.96 0.46
C VAL A 83 -2.79 -8.03 1.66
N GLU A 84 -3.38 -6.85 1.50
CA GLU A 84 -3.62 -5.91 2.60
C GLU A 84 -4.95 -6.29 3.29
N LEU A 85 -4.87 -6.77 4.54
CA LEU A 85 -6.04 -7.12 5.33
C LEU A 85 -6.23 -6.11 6.47
N SER A 86 -7.36 -5.43 6.51
CA SER A 86 -7.77 -4.63 7.66
C SER A 86 -8.55 -5.49 8.66
N ARG A 87 -8.01 -5.66 9.88
CA ARG A 87 -8.67 -6.40 10.97
C ARG A 87 -8.92 -5.48 12.15
N ARG A 88 -10.14 -5.49 12.69
CA ARG A 88 -10.47 -4.79 13.93
C ARG A 88 -10.00 -5.60 15.13
N GLY A 89 -9.13 -5.03 15.97
CA GLY A 89 -8.67 -5.60 17.23
C GLY A 89 -9.75 -5.55 18.31
N GLU A 90 -9.51 -6.26 19.42
CA GLU A 90 -10.40 -6.29 20.59
C GLU A 90 -10.48 -4.93 21.30
N ASP A 91 -9.45 -4.10 21.13
CA ASP A 91 -9.39 -2.70 21.55
C ASP A 91 -10.22 -1.76 20.64
N GLY A 92 -10.83 -2.30 19.58
CA GLY A 92 -11.65 -1.56 18.64
C GLY A 92 -10.85 -0.83 17.54
N LEU A 93 -9.52 -0.93 17.54
CA LEU A 93 -8.64 -0.31 16.54
C LEU A 93 -8.57 -1.15 15.27
N TRP A 94 -8.41 -0.51 14.12
CA TRP A 94 -8.17 -1.20 12.85
C TRP A 94 -6.67 -1.38 12.65
N VAL A 95 -6.24 -2.63 12.47
CA VAL A 95 -4.86 -3.02 12.18
C VAL A 95 -4.77 -3.43 10.73
N LEU A 96 -3.86 -2.80 9.98
CA LEU A 96 -3.48 -3.25 8.64
C LEU A 96 -2.45 -4.36 8.78
N LEU A 97 -2.71 -5.51 8.15
CA LEU A 97 -1.81 -6.64 8.08
C LEU A 97 -1.36 -6.80 6.63
N ASP A 98 -0.05 -6.71 6.40
CA ASP A 98 0.58 -7.04 5.13
C ASP A 98 0.86 -8.55 5.11
N ILE A 99 0.07 -9.29 4.33
CA ILE A 99 0.31 -10.72 4.14
C ILE A 99 1.27 -10.89 2.97
N ALA A 100 2.45 -11.44 3.29
CA ALA A 100 3.51 -11.72 2.33
C ALA A 100 3.08 -12.77 1.31
N ALA A 101 3.79 -12.80 0.19
CA ALA A 101 3.57 -13.80 -0.85
C ALA A 101 3.62 -15.23 -0.32
N ASP A 102 2.81 -16.09 -0.93
CA ASP A 102 2.72 -17.53 -0.67
C ASP A 102 2.25 -17.90 0.76
N THR A 103 1.71 -16.94 1.51
CA THR A 103 1.09 -17.18 2.81
C THR A 103 -0.43 -17.30 2.67
N PRO A 104 -1.07 -18.40 3.12
CA PRO A 104 -2.52 -18.49 3.12
C PRO A 104 -3.17 -17.36 3.93
N LEU A 105 -4.20 -16.74 3.36
CA LEU A 105 -4.99 -15.73 4.06
C LEU A 105 -5.90 -16.42 5.09
N GLU A 106 -5.64 -16.17 6.37
CA GLU A 106 -6.49 -16.60 7.46
C GLU A 106 -7.59 -15.57 7.76
N MET A 107 -8.84 -15.95 7.51
CA MET A 107 -10.04 -15.16 7.83
C MET A 107 -10.65 -15.69 9.12
N ALA A 108 -9.92 -15.55 10.23
CA ALA A 108 -10.27 -16.12 11.53
C ALA A 108 -11.68 -15.73 12.01
N SER A 109 -12.15 -14.51 11.69
CA SER A 109 -13.49 -14.02 12.06
C SER A 109 -14.65 -14.83 11.47
N ILE A 110 -14.41 -15.58 10.39
CA ILE A 110 -15.40 -16.46 9.75
C ILE A 110 -14.95 -17.92 9.71
N GLY A 111 -13.84 -18.27 10.38
CA GLY A 111 -13.29 -19.62 10.41
C GLY A 111 -12.91 -20.17 9.04
N ALA A 112 -12.39 -19.32 8.14
CA ALA A 112 -12.03 -19.72 6.78
C ALA A 112 -10.59 -19.36 6.43
N THR A 113 -10.01 -20.10 5.49
CA THR A 113 -8.65 -19.89 4.98
C THR A 113 -8.68 -19.90 3.45
N ALA A 114 -7.91 -19.02 2.81
CA ALA A 114 -7.78 -19.00 1.36
C ALA A 114 -6.31 -19.15 0.94
N ALA A 115 -6.02 -20.15 0.11
CA ALA A 115 -4.69 -20.38 -0.45
C ALA A 115 -4.27 -19.24 -1.39
N TRP A 116 -2.97 -18.96 -1.44
CA TRP A 116 -2.41 -17.87 -2.22
C TRP A 116 -2.76 -17.98 -3.72
N GLU A 117 -2.61 -19.17 -4.30
CA GLU A 117 -2.92 -19.48 -5.69
C GLU A 117 -4.43 -19.37 -5.99
N ARG A 118 -5.28 -19.47 -4.96
CA ARG A 118 -6.72 -19.22 -5.09
C ARG A 118 -7.01 -17.73 -5.12
N LEU A 119 -6.35 -16.94 -4.27
CA LEU A 119 -6.55 -15.49 -4.15
C LEU A 119 -6.09 -14.74 -5.40
N PHE A 120 -4.94 -15.13 -5.95
CA PHE A 120 -4.35 -14.49 -7.13
C PHE A 120 -4.68 -15.22 -8.44
N ARG A 121 -5.72 -16.06 -8.45
CA ARG A 121 -6.15 -16.76 -9.67
C ARG A 121 -6.69 -15.75 -10.68
N ASN A 122 -6.16 -15.76 -11.89
CA ASN A 122 -6.52 -14.84 -12.97
C ASN A 122 -6.20 -13.36 -12.65
N VAL A 123 -5.21 -13.13 -11.78
CA VAL A 123 -4.61 -11.82 -11.57
C VAL A 123 -3.26 -11.86 -12.28
N ASP A 124 -3.21 -11.26 -13.47
CA ASP A 124 -2.00 -11.12 -14.30
C ASP A 124 -1.06 -10.04 -13.75
#